data_AF-A0A9W6V564-F1
#
_entry.id   AF-A0A9W6V564-F1
#
_cell.length_a   1.000
_cell.length_b   1.000
_cell.length_c   1.000
_cell.angle_alpha   90.00
_cell.angle_beta   90.00
_cell.angle_gamma   90.00
#
_symmetry.space_group_name_H-M   'P 1'
#
loop_
_entity.id
_entity.type
_entity.pdbx_description
1 polymer ?
#
loop_
_entity_poly.entity_id
_entity_poly.type
_entity_poly.pdbx_seq_one_letter_code
_entity_poly.pdbx_strand_id
1 'polypeptide(L)'
;MPTGVLVRAADGEPVRAAAPGGGGAGTTGESARGKHVMGEHQASGPAVCGPVTSGPAASGEESAGPAVCGLTEGKYARVERERRFLLDRVPAPGSVTVARRITDRYVDGTRLRLRRAERLDTGECTYKLTQKLPAPPGTPGAVQGLITNLYLSEEEYARLLAALPGPELTKTRLSVPPLGVDVFEGPLRGLVLAEAEFENAEDAETFVPPPGCIAELTADQHFTGGQLARTDREELRGDLAEYGVALP
;
A
#
# COMPACT_ATOMS: atom_id res chain seq x y z
N MET A 1 -10.29 -11.43 -21.84
CA MET A 1 -9.66 -10.79 -20.67
C MET A 1 -8.94 -11.89 -19.91
N PRO A 2 -7.60 -11.91 -19.81
CA PRO A 2 -6.96 -12.87 -18.93
C PRO A 2 -7.33 -12.50 -17.49
N THR A 3 -8.01 -13.43 -16.84
CA THR A 3 -8.38 -13.44 -15.43
C THR A 3 -7.10 -13.74 -14.64
N GLY A 4 -6.62 -12.82 -13.80
CA GLY A 4 -5.51 -13.18 -12.91
C GLY A 4 -4.61 -12.10 -12.35
N VAL A 5 -4.70 -10.83 -12.75
CA VAL A 5 -3.89 -9.79 -12.09
C VAL A 5 -4.46 -9.57 -10.70
N LEU A 6 -3.81 -10.12 -9.67
CA LEU A 6 -4.16 -9.86 -8.28
C LEU A 6 -3.68 -8.46 -7.92
N VAL A 7 -4.41 -7.45 -8.38
CA VAL A 7 -4.11 -6.09 -7.95
C VAL A 7 -4.67 -5.92 -6.56
N ARG A 8 -3.75 -5.90 -5.59
CA ARG A 8 -4.08 -5.44 -4.26
C ARG A 8 -4.61 -4.03 -4.44
N ALA A 9 -5.78 -3.74 -3.86
CA ALA A 9 -6.11 -2.35 -3.63
C ALA A 9 -4.89 -1.74 -2.93
N ALA A 10 -4.46 -0.55 -3.36
CA ALA A 10 -3.24 0.10 -2.88
C ALA A 10 -3.26 0.47 -1.37
N ASP A 11 -4.17 -0.14 -0.61
CA ASP A 11 -4.31 -0.17 0.83
C ASP A 11 -3.79 -1.49 1.46
N GLY A 12 -3.41 -2.50 0.67
CA GLY A 12 -2.92 -3.79 1.16
C GLY A 12 -4.00 -4.71 1.74
N GLU A 13 -5.29 -4.38 1.54
CA GLU A 13 -6.41 -5.22 1.99
C GLU A 13 -6.74 -6.28 0.94
N PRO A 14 -6.89 -7.56 1.31
CA PRO A 14 -7.28 -8.61 0.38
C PRO A 14 -8.75 -8.42 -0.05
N VAL A 15 -8.98 -8.30 -1.36
CA VAL A 15 -10.34 -8.32 -1.93
C VAL A 15 -10.83 -9.77 -1.89
N ARG A 16 -11.79 -10.08 -1.00
CA ARG A 16 -12.48 -11.37 -1.06
C ARG A 16 -13.31 -11.43 -2.35
N ALA A 17 -13.00 -12.38 -3.22
CA ALA A 17 -13.88 -12.74 -4.32
C ALA A 17 -15.23 -13.19 -3.71
N ALA A 18 -16.31 -12.49 -4.07
CA ALA A 18 -17.65 -12.95 -3.74
C ALA A 18 -17.90 -14.28 -4.45
N ALA A 19 -18.11 -15.35 -3.69
CA ALA A 19 -18.60 -16.61 -4.24
C ALA A 19 -20.00 -16.39 -4.82
N PRO A 20 -20.35 -17.01 -5.97
CA PRO A 20 -21.70 -16.93 -6.50
C PRO A 20 -22.66 -17.58 -5.50
N GLY A 21 -23.66 -16.80 -5.07
CA GLY A 21 -24.66 -17.21 -4.10
C GLY A 21 -25.47 -18.40 -4.59
N GLY A 22 -25.47 -19.47 -3.81
CA GLY A 22 -26.46 -20.54 -3.86
C GLY A 22 -27.49 -20.32 -2.75
N GLY A 23 -28.73 -20.06 -3.14
CA GLY A 23 -29.86 -19.96 -2.21
C GLY A 23 -30.28 -21.31 -1.63
N GLY A 24 -30.94 -21.26 -0.47
CA GLY A 24 -31.61 -22.41 0.14
C GLY A 24 -32.18 -22.08 1.51
N ALA A 25 -33.51 -22.04 1.61
CA ALA A 25 -34.30 -21.71 2.80
C ALA A 25 -34.54 -22.91 3.75
N GLY A 26 -34.95 -22.63 5.00
CA GLY A 26 -35.70 -23.55 5.87
C GLY A 26 -35.26 -23.52 7.34
N THR A 27 -35.90 -22.74 8.22
CA THR A 27 -37.04 -23.07 9.14
C THR A 27 -36.68 -23.56 10.56
N THR A 28 -37.06 -22.73 11.54
CA THR A 28 -37.77 -23.01 12.83
C THR A 28 -37.17 -23.85 13.98
N GLY A 29 -37.38 -23.33 15.21
CA GLY A 29 -37.52 -24.07 16.49
C GLY A 29 -36.44 -23.75 17.53
N GLU A 30 -36.63 -22.84 18.49
CA GLU A 30 -37.35 -22.95 19.78
C GLU A 30 -36.42 -23.17 21.01
N SER A 31 -36.48 -22.18 21.91
CA SER A 31 -36.29 -22.15 23.38
C SER A 31 -35.63 -23.33 24.13
N ALA A 32 -34.63 -23.02 24.99
CA ALA A 32 -34.64 -23.42 26.41
C ALA A 32 -33.56 -22.71 27.27
N ARG A 33 -33.97 -22.39 28.50
CA ARG A 33 -33.21 -21.88 29.65
C ARG A 33 -32.09 -22.83 30.11
N GLY A 34 -31.04 -22.29 30.74
CA GLY A 34 -30.21 -23.11 31.65
C GLY A 34 -28.91 -22.51 32.21
N LYS A 35 -29.04 -21.83 33.36
CA LYS A 35 -28.15 -21.82 34.54
C LYS A 35 -26.65 -21.46 34.42
N HIS A 36 -26.29 -20.43 35.19
CA HIS A 36 -24.97 -20.22 35.80
C HIS A 36 -24.50 -21.42 36.63
N VAL A 37 -23.22 -21.77 36.49
CA VAL A 37 -22.40 -22.33 37.58
C VAL A 37 -20.98 -21.76 37.46
N MET A 38 -20.50 -21.22 38.58
CA MET A 38 -19.13 -20.78 38.86
C MET A 38 -18.18 -21.98 38.97
N GLY A 39 -17.02 -21.89 38.32
CA GLY A 39 -15.91 -22.82 38.53
C GLY A 39 -14.59 -22.04 38.57
N GLU A 40 -14.04 -21.87 39.76
CA GLU A 40 -12.66 -21.43 40.02
C GLU A 40 -11.69 -22.53 39.60
N HIS A 41 -10.58 -22.20 38.92
CA HIS A 41 -9.36 -23.01 38.97
C HIS A 41 -8.08 -22.18 38.77
N GLN A 42 -7.43 -21.95 39.92
CA GLN A 42 -5.99 -22.01 40.26
C GLN A 42 -4.92 -21.86 39.17
N ALA A 43 -3.96 -20.99 39.48
CA ALA A 43 -2.69 -20.78 38.82
C ALA A 43 -1.65 -21.89 39.11
N SER A 44 -0.79 -22.20 38.14
CA SER A 44 0.46 -22.94 38.36
C SER A 44 1.57 -22.54 37.38
N GLY A 45 2.68 -22.08 37.99
CA GLY A 45 4.12 -22.19 37.70
C GLY A 45 4.75 -22.16 36.28
N PRO A 46 6.03 -21.70 36.16
CA PRO A 46 6.68 -21.44 34.88
C PRO A 46 7.43 -22.67 34.31
N ALA A 47 7.55 -22.73 32.98
CA ALA A 47 8.34 -23.74 32.27
C ALA A 47 9.80 -23.27 32.07
N VAL A 48 10.75 -24.16 32.38
CA VAL A 48 12.21 -23.97 32.29
C VAL A 48 12.73 -24.48 30.94
N CYS A 49 13.68 -23.73 30.34
CA CYS A 49 14.42 -24.07 29.12
C CYS A 49 15.33 -25.30 29.29
N GLY A 50 15.36 -26.17 28.28
CA GLY A 50 16.41 -27.17 28.05
C GLY A 50 17.14 -26.93 26.71
N PRO A 51 18.43 -27.28 26.57
CA PRO A 51 19.21 -27.00 25.38
C PRO A 51 19.02 -28.06 24.29
N VAL A 52 19.10 -27.65 23.02
CA VAL A 52 19.05 -28.54 21.85
C VAL A 52 20.43 -28.63 21.20
N THR A 53 20.83 -29.85 20.88
CA THR A 53 22.15 -30.26 20.41
C THR A 53 22.37 -30.02 18.91
N SER A 54 23.63 -29.80 18.55
CA SER A 54 24.16 -29.57 17.20
C SER A 54 24.43 -30.86 16.40
N GLY A 55 24.25 -30.82 15.08
CA GLY A 55 24.68 -31.83 14.10
C GLY A 55 24.80 -31.24 12.68
N PRO A 56 25.57 -31.86 11.75
CA PRO A 56 26.67 -31.16 11.07
C PRO A 56 26.44 -30.76 9.59
N ALA A 57 27.44 -30.04 9.09
CA ALA A 57 27.58 -29.44 7.76
C ALA A 57 27.65 -30.44 6.60
N ALA A 58 27.12 -30.04 5.45
CA ALA A 58 27.39 -30.62 4.14
C ALA A 58 27.71 -29.49 3.15
N SER A 59 28.88 -29.63 2.51
CA SER A 59 29.42 -28.77 1.47
C SER A 59 28.77 -29.04 0.12
N GLY A 60 28.44 -27.98 -0.61
CA GLY A 60 28.08 -27.99 -2.02
C GLY A 60 28.41 -26.62 -2.61
N GLU A 61 29.47 -26.55 -3.41
CA GLU A 61 29.81 -25.37 -4.21
C GLU A 61 28.83 -25.27 -5.38
N GLU A 62 28.03 -24.20 -5.41
CA GLU A 62 27.17 -23.85 -6.52
C GLU A 62 27.75 -22.61 -7.21
N SER A 63 27.96 -22.70 -8.52
CA SER A 63 28.50 -21.62 -9.34
C SER A 63 27.55 -20.43 -9.36
N ALA A 64 27.91 -19.36 -8.66
CA ALA A 64 27.15 -18.11 -8.66
C ALA A 64 27.28 -17.40 -10.01
N GLY A 65 26.18 -17.36 -10.76
CA GLY A 65 25.92 -16.29 -11.74
C GLY A 65 25.85 -14.92 -11.03
N PRO A 66 25.86 -13.79 -11.76
CA PRO A 66 26.06 -12.48 -11.16
C PRO A 66 24.94 -12.17 -10.17
N ALA A 67 25.34 -11.86 -8.93
CA ALA A 67 24.43 -11.50 -7.86
C ALA A 67 23.68 -10.20 -8.22
N VAL A 68 22.38 -10.32 -8.47
CA VAL A 68 21.47 -9.17 -8.47
C VAL A 68 21.45 -8.62 -7.05
N CYS A 69 21.78 -7.34 -6.87
CA CYS A 69 21.92 -6.70 -5.57
C CYS A 69 20.61 -6.86 -4.76
N GLY A 70 20.64 -7.72 -3.74
CA GLY A 70 19.46 -8.40 -3.22
C GLY A 70 18.59 -7.57 -2.31
N LEU A 71 17.44 -7.12 -2.81
CA LEU A 71 16.28 -6.79 -1.98
C LEU A 71 15.68 -8.11 -1.46
N THR A 72 16.13 -8.57 -0.30
CA THR A 72 15.57 -9.78 0.31
C THR A 72 14.32 -9.44 1.11
N GLU A 73 13.19 -10.06 0.76
CA GLU A 73 11.96 -9.98 1.56
C GLU A 73 12.23 -10.52 2.97
N GLY A 74 11.83 -9.74 3.98
CA GLY A 74 12.00 -10.08 5.38
C GLY A 74 10.67 -10.48 6.02
N LYS A 75 10.71 -10.96 7.28
CA LYS A 75 9.50 -11.33 8.04
C LYS A 75 8.40 -10.25 8.04
N TYR A 76 8.80 -8.98 8.00
CA TYR A 76 7.89 -7.84 8.10
C TYR A 76 7.95 -6.89 6.89
N ALA A 77 8.99 -7.01 6.06
CA ALA A 77 9.26 -6.09 4.96
C ALA A 77 9.06 -6.84 3.64
N ARG A 78 8.16 -6.35 2.79
CA ARG A 78 7.84 -6.95 1.49
C ARG A 78 8.44 -6.14 0.36
N VAL A 79 8.72 -6.79 -0.76
CA VAL A 79 9.12 -6.06 -1.98
C VAL A 79 7.90 -5.34 -2.55
N GLU A 80 7.96 -4.01 -2.61
CA GLU A 80 6.94 -3.16 -3.25
C GLU A 80 7.15 -3.19 -4.77
N ARG A 81 6.16 -3.70 -5.50
CA ARG A 81 6.10 -3.64 -6.96
C ARG A 81 4.94 -2.76 -7.38
N GLU A 82 5.26 -1.60 -7.92
CA GLU A 82 4.29 -0.59 -8.32
C GLU A 82 4.70 0.02 -9.66
N ARG A 83 3.71 0.32 -10.51
CA ARG A 83 3.85 1.20 -11.67
C ARG A 83 2.96 2.41 -11.50
N ARG A 84 3.46 3.58 -11.92
CA ARG A 84 2.80 4.88 -11.77
C ARG A 84 2.61 5.53 -13.13
N PHE A 85 1.44 6.10 -13.36
CA PHE A 85 1.05 6.67 -14.64
C PHE A 85 0.45 8.07 -14.45
N LEU A 86 0.86 9.01 -15.28
CA LEU A 86 0.23 10.32 -15.41
C LEU A 86 -1.05 10.18 -16.23
N LEU A 87 -2.18 10.64 -15.70
CA LEU A 87 -3.46 10.62 -16.42
C LEU A 87 -3.85 12.02 -16.91
N ASP A 88 -4.54 12.07 -18.05
CA ASP A 88 -5.08 13.30 -18.61
C ASP A 88 -6.30 13.84 -17.86
N ARG A 89 -7.03 12.98 -17.16
CA ARG A 89 -8.26 13.33 -16.44
C ARG A 89 -8.54 12.40 -15.28
N VAL A 90 -9.38 12.89 -14.37
CA VAL A 90 -9.97 12.09 -13.30
C VAL A 90 -10.90 11.02 -13.93
N PRO A 91 -10.85 9.76 -13.45
CA PRO A 91 -11.76 8.70 -13.90
C PRO A 91 -13.24 9.09 -13.76
N ALA A 92 -14.08 8.51 -14.63
CA ALA A 92 -15.52 8.73 -14.56
C ALA A 92 -16.09 8.22 -13.22
N PRO A 93 -17.05 8.92 -12.58
CA PRO A 93 -17.59 8.50 -11.28
C PRO A 93 -18.12 7.07 -11.26
N GLY A 94 -18.67 6.58 -12.37
CA GLY A 94 -19.21 5.21 -12.49
C GLY A 94 -18.16 4.10 -12.46
N SER A 95 -16.87 4.39 -12.63
CA SER A 95 -15.79 3.39 -12.50
C SER A 95 -15.18 3.34 -11.09
N VAL A 96 -15.55 4.27 -10.21
CA VAL A 96 -14.99 4.36 -8.85
C VAL A 96 -15.78 3.47 -7.91
N THR A 97 -15.09 2.55 -7.23
CA THR A 97 -15.71 1.64 -6.24
C THR A 97 -15.63 2.18 -4.82
N VAL A 98 -14.55 2.88 -4.48
CA VAL A 98 -14.32 3.49 -3.17
C VAL A 98 -13.53 4.78 -3.36
N ALA A 99 -13.85 5.83 -2.58
CA ALA A 99 -13.06 7.05 -2.53
C ALA A 99 -12.56 7.28 -1.11
N ARG A 100 -11.29 7.66 -0.97
CA ARG A 100 -10.66 7.96 0.32
C ARG A 100 -9.93 9.29 0.28
N ARG A 101 -10.07 10.10 1.33
CA ARG A 101 -9.17 11.22 1.57
C ARG A 101 -7.95 10.72 2.33
N ILE A 102 -6.76 10.95 1.79
CA ILE A 102 -5.50 10.50 2.37
C ILE A 102 -4.67 11.72 2.71
N THR A 103 -4.16 11.75 3.94
CA THR A 103 -3.13 12.69 4.39
C THR A 103 -1.91 11.91 4.82
N ASP A 104 -0.80 12.13 4.13
CA ASP A 104 0.50 11.53 4.40
C ASP A 104 1.43 12.59 4.98
N ARG A 105 2.07 12.31 6.11
CA ARG A 105 3.20 13.08 6.64
C ARG A 105 4.49 12.29 6.43
N TYR A 106 5.45 12.90 5.74
CA TYR A 106 6.77 12.32 5.51
C TYR A 106 7.73 12.79 6.59
N VAL A 107 8.10 11.91 7.52
CA VAL A 107 8.83 12.30 8.73
C VAL A 107 10.25 12.74 8.39
N ASP A 108 10.62 13.95 8.79
CA ASP A 108 11.88 14.59 8.44
C ASP A 108 13.11 13.75 8.83
N GLY A 109 14.10 13.68 7.94
CA GLY A 109 15.35 12.95 8.17
C GLY A 109 15.18 11.42 8.24
N THR A 110 14.00 10.88 7.91
CA THR A 110 13.73 9.44 7.98
C THR A 110 13.16 8.90 6.67
N ARG A 111 12.92 7.59 6.66
CA ARG A 111 12.21 6.85 5.61
C ARG A 111 10.76 6.52 6.00
N LEU A 112 10.25 7.20 7.02
CA LEU A 112 8.94 6.93 7.60
C LEU A 112 7.88 7.86 7.04
N ARG A 113 6.69 7.30 6.85
CA ARG A 113 5.49 8.04 6.47
C ARG A 113 4.35 7.68 7.41
N LEU A 114 3.78 8.69 8.05
CA LEU A 114 2.57 8.57 8.86
C LEU A 114 1.35 8.90 7.99
N ARG A 115 0.41 7.97 7.87
CA ARG A 115 -0.77 8.09 6.99
C ARG A 115 -2.06 8.07 7.81
N ARG A 116 -2.98 8.98 7.48
CA ARG A 116 -4.41 8.88 7.77
C ARG A 116 -5.15 8.69 6.46
N ALA A 117 -6.02 7.69 6.39
CA ALA A 117 -6.90 7.45 5.25
C ALA A 117 -8.35 7.37 5.73
N GLU A 118 -9.21 8.24 5.21
CA GLU A 118 -10.63 8.33 5.57
C GLU A 118 -11.49 7.92 4.37
N ARG A 119 -12.40 6.96 4.54
CA ARG A 119 -13.41 6.61 3.53
C ARG A 119 -14.45 7.71 3.43
N LEU A 120 -14.66 8.27 2.24
CA LEU A 120 -15.53 9.44 2.06
C LEU A 120 -17.04 9.15 2.20
N ASP A 121 -17.44 7.90 2.00
CA ASP A 121 -18.83 7.44 2.14
C ASP A 121 -19.20 7.10 3.59
N THR A 122 -18.27 6.60 4.40
CA THR A 122 -18.53 6.17 5.78
C THR A 122 -17.88 7.02 6.87
N GLY A 123 -16.87 7.84 6.53
CA GLY A 123 -16.04 8.56 7.50
C GLY A 123 -15.06 7.66 8.27
N GLU A 124 -15.00 6.37 7.97
CA GLU A 124 -14.11 5.42 8.64
C GLU A 124 -12.65 5.76 8.36
N CYS A 125 -11.86 5.81 9.44
CA CYS A 125 -10.44 6.17 9.38
C CYS A 125 -9.53 4.98 9.63
N THR A 126 -8.47 4.89 8.83
CA THR A 126 -7.34 3.97 9.04
C THR A 126 -6.05 4.74 9.20
N TYR A 127 -5.23 4.35 10.18
CA TYR A 127 -3.96 4.98 10.49
C TYR A 127 -2.80 4.01 10.30
N LYS A 128 -1.71 4.46 9.66
CA LYS A 128 -0.54 3.62 9.38
C LYS A 128 0.77 4.38 9.58
N LEU A 129 1.77 3.72 10.16
CA LEU A 129 3.18 4.10 10.04
C LEU A 129 3.85 3.17 9.02
N THR A 130 4.37 3.74 7.94
CA THR A 130 5.02 3.00 6.86
C THR A 130 6.52 3.31 6.85
N GLN A 131 7.37 2.30 6.70
CA GLN A 131 8.77 2.47 6.30
C GLN A 131 8.92 2.06 4.83
N LYS A 132 9.53 2.93 4.02
CA LYS A 132 9.91 2.63 2.63
C LYS A 132 11.42 2.63 2.48
N LEU A 133 12.01 1.50 2.13
CA LEU A 133 13.43 1.39 1.81
C LEU A 133 13.57 1.36 0.28
N PRO A 134 14.03 2.46 -0.36
CA PRO A 134 14.10 2.50 -1.81
C PRO A 134 14.99 1.40 -2.37
N ALA A 135 14.62 0.89 -3.54
CA ALA A 135 15.48 0.01 -4.31
C ALA A 135 16.80 0.73 -4.69
N PRO A 136 17.91 -0.01 -4.88
CA PRO A 136 19.14 0.58 -5.38
C PRO A 136 18.93 1.33 -6.71
N PRO A 137 19.68 2.42 -6.97
CA PRO A 137 19.62 3.10 -8.26
C PRO A 137 19.85 2.15 -9.43
N GLY A 138 19.08 2.34 -10.51
CA GLY A 138 19.14 1.48 -11.70
C GLY A 138 18.38 0.16 -11.58
N THR A 139 17.65 -0.09 -10.48
CA THR A 139 16.69 -1.22 -10.41
C THR A 139 15.63 -1.04 -11.49
N PRO A 140 15.52 -1.96 -12.46
CA PRO A 140 14.59 -1.81 -13.56
C PRO A 140 13.17 -2.22 -13.17
N GLY A 141 12.20 -1.67 -13.89
CA GLY A 141 10.80 -2.10 -13.84
C GLY A 141 10.02 -1.57 -12.64
N ALA A 142 9.10 -2.40 -12.13
CA ALA A 142 8.14 -1.99 -11.12
C ALA A 142 8.67 -2.07 -9.67
N VAL A 143 9.85 -2.64 -9.42
CA VAL A 143 10.37 -2.81 -8.06
C VAL A 143 10.79 -1.46 -7.48
N GLN A 144 10.04 -0.98 -6.49
CA GLN A 144 10.29 0.32 -5.84
C GLN A 144 11.17 0.19 -4.58
N GLY A 145 11.28 -1.01 -4.01
CA GLY A 145 12.09 -1.29 -2.83
C GLY A 145 11.39 -2.20 -1.84
N LEU A 146 11.66 -2.02 -0.55
CA LEU A 146 10.96 -2.72 0.54
C LEU A 146 9.96 -1.80 1.24
N ILE A 147 8.80 -2.34 1.57
CA ILE A 147 7.75 -1.67 2.34
C ILE A 147 7.39 -2.47 3.60
N THR A 148 7.27 -1.76 4.71
CA THR A 148 6.77 -2.27 6.00
C THR A 148 5.65 -1.37 6.47
N ASN A 149 4.50 -1.94 6.83
CA ASN A 149 3.35 -1.20 7.35
C ASN A 149 3.02 -1.65 8.77
N LEU A 150 2.81 -0.67 9.65
CA LEU A 150 2.30 -0.84 11.02
C LEU A 150 0.96 -0.12 11.09
N TYR A 151 -0.11 -0.84 11.43
CA TYR A 151 -1.41 -0.22 11.69
C TYR A 151 -1.40 0.37 13.10
N LEU A 152 -2.01 1.54 13.24
CA LEU A 152 -2.04 2.31 14.49
C LEU A 152 -3.47 2.49 14.98
N SER A 153 -3.62 2.60 16.30
CA SER A 153 -4.81 3.23 16.87
C SER A 153 -4.84 4.73 16.55
N GLU A 154 -6.00 5.36 16.74
CA GLU A 154 -6.13 6.82 16.59
C GLU A 154 -5.26 7.57 17.60
N GLU A 155 -5.17 7.09 18.84
CA GLU A 155 -4.35 7.67 19.89
C GLU A 155 -2.86 7.58 19.56
N GLU A 156 -2.40 6.42 19.07
CA GLU A 156 -1.02 6.24 18.63
C GLU A 156 -0.69 7.20 17.48
N TYR A 157 -1.58 7.30 16.48
CA TYR A 157 -1.44 8.24 15.37
C TYR A 157 -1.33 9.68 15.88
N ALA A 158 -2.25 10.13 16.73
CA ALA A 158 -2.27 11.50 17.24
C ALA A 158 -0.99 11.84 18.03
N ARG A 159 -0.48 10.90 18.84
CA ARG A 159 0.78 11.08 19.58
C ARG A 159 1.98 11.20 18.64
N LEU A 160 2.06 10.33 17.63
CA LEU A 160 3.14 10.38 16.64
C LEU A 160 3.06 11.65 15.78
N LEU A 161 1.86 12.05 15.38
CA LEU A 161 1.61 13.27 14.60
C LEU A 161 2.16 14.52 15.31
N ALA A 162 1.93 14.61 16.62
CA ALA A 162 2.39 15.73 17.44
C ALA A 162 3.92 15.72 17.66
N ALA A 163 4.54 14.54 17.63
CA ALA A 163 5.95 14.36 17.96
C ALA A 163 6.89 14.35 16.74
N LEU A 164 6.40 13.94 15.57
CA LEU A 164 7.21 13.69 14.37
C LEU A 164 6.95 14.76 13.30
N PRO A 165 7.84 15.75 13.12
CA PRO A 165 7.66 16.78 12.11
C PRO A 165 7.90 16.23 10.70
N GLY A 166 7.30 16.91 9.71
CA GLY A 166 7.45 16.57 8.31
C GLY A 166 6.40 17.25 7.44
N PRO A 167 6.68 17.43 6.13
CA PRO A 167 5.70 17.95 5.19
C PRO A 167 4.52 16.99 5.03
N GLU A 168 3.37 17.57 4.71
CA GLU A 168 2.14 16.84 4.44
C GLU A 168 1.79 16.84 2.96
N LEU A 169 1.21 15.73 2.52
CA LEU A 169 0.65 15.55 1.20
C LEU A 169 -0.79 15.07 1.35
N THR A 170 -1.73 15.84 0.80
CA THR A 170 -3.15 15.47 0.80
C THR A 170 -3.64 15.18 -0.61
N LYS A 171 -4.42 14.11 -0.72
CA LYS A 171 -5.01 13.64 -1.97
C LYS A 171 -6.31 12.89 -1.73
N THR A 172 -7.13 12.82 -2.77
CA THR A 172 -8.26 11.90 -2.83
C THR A 172 -7.87 10.70 -3.68
N ARG A 173 -7.82 9.50 -3.09
CA ARG A 173 -7.58 8.23 -3.78
C ARG A 173 -8.90 7.60 -4.18
N LEU A 174 -9.11 7.45 -5.48
CA LEU A 174 -10.23 6.76 -6.11
C LEU A 174 -9.80 5.33 -6.46
N SER A 175 -10.46 4.33 -5.87
CA SER A 175 -10.28 2.94 -6.25
C SER A 175 -11.02 2.67 -7.55
N VAL A 176 -10.29 2.39 -8.62
CA VAL A 176 -10.80 2.07 -9.97
C VAL A 176 -10.11 0.78 -10.42
N PRO A 177 -10.52 -0.40 -9.90
CA PRO A 177 -9.77 -1.63 -10.07
C PRO A 177 -9.40 -1.91 -11.54
N PRO A 178 -8.13 -2.24 -11.84
CA PRO A 178 -7.06 -2.53 -10.89
C PRO A 178 -6.35 -1.31 -10.24
N LEU A 179 -6.70 -0.08 -10.58
CA LEU A 179 -5.92 1.09 -10.22
C LEU A 179 -6.35 1.75 -8.90
N GLY A 180 -5.38 2.35 -8.22
CA GLY A 180 -5.64 3.47 -7.31
C GLY A 180 -5.32 4.77 -8.04
N VAL A 181 -6.31 5.64 -8.23
CA VAL A 181 -6.11 6.94 -8.90
C VAL A 181 -6.14 8.06 -7.88
N ASP A 182 -5.02 8.75 -7.74
CA ASP A 182 -4.84 9.90 -6.87
C ASP A 182 -5.16 11.19 -7.60
N VAL A 183 -6.06 11.96 -6.99
CA VAL A 183 -6.34 13.35 -7.36
C VAL A 183 -5.76 14.24 -6.27
N PHE A 184 -4.75 15.03 -6.62
CA PHE A 184 -4.02 15.85 -5.67
C PHE A 184 -4.69 17.20 -5.43
N GLU A 185 -4.43 17.76 -4.25
CA GLU A 185 -5.04 19.00 -3.77
C GLU A 185 -4.00 20.10 -3.52
N GLY A 186 -4.46 21.30 -3.15
CA GLY A 186 -3.58 22.42 -2.81
C GLY A 186 -2.67 22.83 -3.97
N PRO A 187 -1.35 23.02 -3.75
CA PRO A 187 -0.39 23.37 -4.79
C PRO A 187 -0.38 22.37 -5.97
N LEU A 188 -0.68 21.11 -5.70
CA LEU A 188 -0.64 20.03 -6.68
C LEU A 188 -1.97 19.82 -7.43
N ARG A 189 -2.95 20.70 -7.24
CA ARG A 189 -4.27 20.61 -7.89
C ARG A 189 -4.14 20.46 -9.40
N GLY A 190 -4.76 19.42 -9.96
CA GLY A 190 -4.72 19.11 -11.39
C GLY A 190 -3.76 17.99 -11.75
N LEU A 191 -2.86 17.61 -10.84
CA LEU A 191 -2.10 16.36 -10.96
C LEU A 191 -3.03 15.16 -10.70
N VAL A 192 -3.05 14.20 -11.62
CA VAL A 192 -3.78 12.94 -11.50
C VAL A 192 -2.83 11.79 -11.80
N LEU A 193 -2.62 10.92 -10.81
CA LEU A 193 -1.71 9.79 -10.92
C LEU A 193 -2.45 8.48 -10.70
N ALA A 194 -2.29 7.52 -11.61
CA ALA A 194 -2.74 6.15 -11.39
C ALA A 194 -1.58 5.27 -10.94
N GLU A 195 -1.83 4.46 -9.92
CA GLU A 195 -0.89 3.46 -9.43
C GLU A 195 -1.50 2.06 -9.58
N ALA A 196 -0.69 1.11 -10.05
CA ALA A 196 -0.98 -0.32 -10.07
C ALA A 196 0.06 -1.04 -9.20
N GLU A 197 -0.38 -1.87 -8.26
CA GLU A 197 0.47 -2.69 -7.40
C GLU A 197 0.41 -4.16 -7.84
N PHE A 198 1.54 -4.86 -7.81
CA PHE A 198 1.68 -6.21 -8.34
C PHE A 198 2.27 -7.17 -7.31
N GLU A 199 1.79 -8.42 -7.30
CA GLU A 199 2.38 -9.44 -6.43
C GLU A 199 3.66 -10.04 -7.01
N ASN A 200 3.75 -10.14 -8.34
CA ASN A 200 4.88 -10.74 -9.05
C ASN A 200 5.36 -9.83 -10.20
N ALA A 201 6.54 -10.16 -10.74
CA ALA A 201 7.17 -9.36 -11.80
C ALA A 201 6.47 -9.52 -13.16
N GLU A 202 5.98 -10.72 -13.48
CA GLU A 202 5.33 -11.03 -14.76
C GLU A 202 4.06 -10.19 -14.97
N ASP A 203 3.21 -10.10 -13.94
CA ASP A 203 2.02 -9.24 -13.96
C ASP A 203 2.40 -7.78 -14.18
N ALA A 204 3.49 -7.31 -13.56
CA ALA A 204 3.94 -5.92 -13.70
C ALA A 204 4.47 -5.62 -15.12
N GLU A 205 5.22 -6.57 -15.70
CA GLU A 205 5.80 -6.47 -17.05
C GLU A 205 4.73 -6.53 -18.14
N THR A 206 3.71 -7.37 -17.96
CA THR A 206 2.63 -7.56 -18.94
C THR A 206 1.47 -6.57 -18.76
N PHE A 207 1.47 -5.77 -17.69
CA PHE A 207 0.42 -4.80 -17.41
C PHE A 207 0.34 -3.72 -18.51
N VAL A 208 -0.87 -3.54 -19.04
CA VAL A 208 -1.15 -2.53 -20.06
C VAL A 208 -1.53 -1.22 -19.37
N PRO A 209 -0.86 -0.09 -19.69
CA PRO A 209 -1.21 1.22 -19.14
C PRO A 209 -2.69 1.56 -19.35
N PRO A 210 -3.32 2.28 -18.41
CA PRO A 210 -4.73 2.63 -18.52
C PRO A 210 -5.04 3.55 -19.71
N PRO A 211 -6.30 3.54 -20.20
CA PRO A 211 -6.78 4.58 -21.11
C PRO A 211 -6.57 5.97 -20.51
N GLY A 212 -6.14 6.93 -21.32
CA GLY A 212 -5.85 8.29 -20.86
C GLY A 212 -4.49 8.45 -20.16
N CYS A 213 -3.67 7.39 -20.12
CA CYS A 213 -2.27 7.49 -19.72
C CYS A 213 -1.48 8.39 -20.68
N ILE A 214 -0.90 9.46 -20.16
CA ILE A 214 -0.02 10.38 -20.88
C ILE A 214 1.40 9.84 -20.87
N ALA A 215 1.88 9.44 -19.69
CA ALA A 215 3.24 8.96 -19.49
C ALA A 215 3.30 7.98 -18.32
N GLU A 216 4.26 7.05 -18.38
CA GLU A 216 4.63 6.24 -17.23
C GLU A 216 5.71 6.96 -16.43
N LEU A 217 5.43 7.17 -15.14
CA LEU A 217 6.25 7.92 -14.18
C LEU A 217 6.87 7.00 -13.12
N THR A 218 6.89 5.69 -13.35
CA THR A 218 7.39 4.69 -12.40
C THR A 218 8.83 4.98 -11.95
N ALA A 219 9.70 5.39 -12.88
CA ALA A 219 11.11 5.68 -12.60
C ALA A 219 11.39 7.15 -12.23
N ASP A 220 10.40 8.03 -12.36
CA ASP A 220 10.59 9.45 -12.11
C ASP A 220 10.44 9.77 -10.61
N GLN A 221 11.53 10.28 -10.04
CA GLN A 221 11.59 10.61 -8.62
C GLN A 221 10.80 11.87 -8.26
N HIS A 222 10.61 12.82 -9.19
CA HIS A 222 9.87 14.06 -8.95
C HIS A 222 8.41 13.76 -8.55
N PHE A 223 7.83 12.70 -9.12
CA PHE A 223 6.45 12.27 -8.84
C PHE A 223 6.32 11.22 -7.73
N THR A 224 7.37 11.00 -6.95
CA THR A 224 7.25 10.20 -5.72
C THR A 224 6.55 11.02 -4.64
N GLY A 225 5.70 10.39 -3.83
CA GLY A 225 4.96 11.15 -2.82
C GLY A 225 5.84 11.91 -1.82
N GLY A 226 7.06 11.44 -1.53
CA GLY A 226 7.99 12.16 -0.67
C GLY A 226 8.52 13.47 -1.28
N GLN A 227 8.74 13.49 -2.60
CA GLN A 227 9.09 14.71 -3.33
C GLN A 227 7.88 15.62 -3.48
N LEU A 228 6.74 15.07 -3.92
CA LEU A 228 5.48 15.83 -4.09
C LEU A 228 5.03 16.55 -2.80
N ALA A 229 5.29 15.99 -1.62
CA ALA A 229 4.98 16.66 -0.34
C ALA A 229 5.73 17.99 -0.14
N ARG A 230 6.82 18.21 -0.89
CA ARG A 230 7.67 19.42 -0.84
C ARG A 230 7.58 20.26 -2.11
N THR A 231 7.02 19.71 -3.18
CA THR A 231 6.90 20.38 -4.48
C THR A 231 5.89 21.53 -4.42
N ASP A 232 6.30 22.68 -4.94
CA ASP A 232 5.40 23.82 -5.11
C ASP A 232 4.69 23.85 -6.47
N ARG A 233 3.88 24.88 -6.71
CA ARG A 233 3.08 25.01 -7.93
C ARG A 233 3.92 25.24 -9.17
N GLU A 234 5.00 26.03 -9.06
CA GLU A 234 5.84 26.36 -10.21
C GLU A 234 6.74 25.20 -10.59
N GLU A 235 7.31 24.52 -9.59
CA GLU A 235 8.07 23.28 -9.76
C GLU A 235 7.21 22.22 -10.46
N LEU A 236 6.00 21.95 -9.94
CA LEU A 236 5.09 20.99 -10.58
C LEU A 236 4.76 21.36 -12.03
N ARG A 237 4.61 22.67 -12.33
CA ARG A 237 4.34 23.13 -13.69
C ARG A 237 5.53 22.85 -14.61
N GLY A 238 6.76 23.03 -14.13
CA GLY A 238 7.98 22.66 -14.83
C GLY A 238 8.02 21.16 -15.13
N ASP A 239 7.86 20.33 -14.09
CA ASP A 239 7.90 18.88 -14.20
C ASP A 239 6.86 18.34 -15.18
N LEU A 240 5.63 18.86 -15.14
CA LEU A 240 4.55 18.44 -16.04
C LEU A 240 4.73 18.94 -17.49
N ALA A 241 5.43 20.05 -17.69
CA ALA A 241 5.70 20.57 -19.03
C ALA A 241 6.61 19.62 -19.83
N GLU A 242 7.48 18.86 -19.17
CA GLU A 242 8.30 17.82 -19.82
C GLU A 242 7.45 16.72 -20.47
N TYR A 243 6.23 16.52 -19.96
CA TYR A 243 5.25 15.58 -20.49
C TYR A 243 4.18 16.24 -21.38
N GLY A 244 4.35 17.52 -21.73
CA GLY A 244 3.40 18.28 -22.54
C GLY A 244 2.08 18.60 -21.82
N VAL A 245 2.06 18.54 -20.49
CA VAL A 245 0.87 18.83 -19.67
C VAL A 245 0.95 20.25 -19.14
N ALA A 246 0.00 21.09 -19.56
CA ALA A 246 -0.17 22.43 -19.02
C ALA A 246 -1.14 22.41 -17.84
N LEU A 247 -0.65 22.74 -16.66
CA LEU A 247 -1.53 23.01 -15.52
C LEU A 247 -2.33 24.30 -15.75
N PRO A 248 -3.63 24.31 -15.40
CA PRO A 248 -4.44 25.53 -15.39
C PRO A 248 -3.86 26.57 -14.41
#